data_AF-A0A5P9HL70-F1
#
_entry.id   AF-A0A5P9HL70-F1
#
_cell.length_a   1.000
_cell.length_b   1.000
_cell.length_c   1.000
_cell.angle_alpha   90.00
_cell.angle_beta   90.00
_cell.angle_gamma   90.00
#
_symmetry.space_group_name_H-M   'P 1'
#
loop_
_entity.id
_entity.type
_entity.pdbx_description
1 polymer ?
#
loop_
_entity_poly.entity_id
_entity_poly.type
_entity_poly.pdbx_seq_one_letter_code
_entity_poly.pdbx_strand_id
1 'polypeptide(L)'
;MNEEIIKDLSVNVGFIKIHLPDYTMSTFMIAQSIADEFGVETNQQAIKKLRGVLKSSENDLYKKVKTDYESGSIFIHTSSKRGEEILQVALIINDLAIEPYCQEFAPEDISKIKSIIKDWKRPRPQKWKVGDVFTVPLSDGTYSFGQVLWETYNSPNCALFDCRGKENLPIETITSSPVFSVLNITAKFLDCFEWKVIGNVPVEITKDDVPKEHRGESTVGSLSFSSAILSELAEVYYGLKPWNSAYKQDFYDELLMPKIKRPQNIIIK
;
A
#
# COMPACT_ATOMS: atom_id res chain seq x y z
N MET A 1 11.46 -9.33 -21.17
CA MET A 1 10.79 -10.49 -21.79
C MET A 1 10.00 -11.34 -20.76
N ASN A 2 9.41 -10.72 -19.73
CA ASN A 2 8.54 -11.37 -18.72
C ASN A 2 7.39 -10.43 -18.25
N GLU A 3 7.25 -9.24 -18.87
CA GLU A 3 6.38 -8.16 -18.37
C GLU A 3 4.88 -8.47 -18.55
N GLU A 4 4.49 -9.27 -19.53
CA GLU A 4 3.08 -9.67 -19.71
C GLU A 4 2.57 -10.59 -18.59
N ILE A 5 3.47 -11.38 -17.98
CA ILE A 5 3.11 -12.32 -16.89
C ILE A 5 3.11 -11.59 -15.54
N ILE A 6 3.92 -10.54 -15.39
CA ILE A 6 4.05 -9.76 -14.16
C ILE A 6 3.21 -8.50 -14.30
N LYS A 7 1.96 -8.56 -13.83
CA LYS A 7 1.08 -7.41 -13.76
C LYS A 7 0.99 -6.91 -12.32
N ASP A 8 1.15 -5.61 -12.10
CA ASP A 8 1.03 -4.99 -10.77
C ASP A 8 1.87 -5.67 -9.67
N LEU A 9 3.11 -6.07 -10.00
CA LEU A 9 4.02 -6.80 -9.10
C LEU A 9 3.41 -8.11 -8.55
N SER A 10 2.66 -8.82 -9.40
CA SER A 10 2.04 -10.09 -9.07
C SER A 10 2.09 -11.07 -10.23
N VAL A 11 1.93 -12.35 -9.93
CA VAL A 11 1.74 -13.43 -10.91
C VAL A 11 0.46 -14.19 -10.57
N ASN A 12 -0.25 -14.67 -11.60
CA ASN A 12 -1.47 -15.44 -11.41
C ASN A 12 -1.21 -16.94 -11.63
N VAL A 13 -1.81 -17.76 -10.78
CA VAL A 13 -1.92 -19.22 -10.93
C VAL A 13 -3.41 -19.53 -10.98
N GLY A 14 -3.97 -19.60 -12.18
CA GLY A 14 -5.43 -19.64 -12.36
C GLY A 14 -6.09 -18.39 -11.78
N PHE A 15 -7.05 -18.56 -10.87
CA PHE A 15 -7.70 -17.47 -10.14
C PHE A 15 -6.89 -16.96 -8.93
N ILE A 16 -5.77 -17.60 -8.59
CA ILE A 16 -4.97 -17.26 -7.43
C ILE A 16 -3.96 -16.17 -7.80
N LYS A 17 -3.97 -15.06 -7.06
CA LYS A 17 -3.01 -13.96 -7.24
C LYS A 17 -1.90 -14.05 -6.20
N ILE A 18 -0.67 -14.30 -6.67
CA ILE A 18 0.54 -14.26 -5.85
C ILE A 18 1.16 -12.87 -6.00
N HIS A 19 1.10 -12.08 -4.93
CA HIS A 19 1.83 -10.83 -4.81
C HIS A 19 3.31 -11.12 -4.57
N LEU A 20 4.16 -10.51 -5.39
CA LEU A 20 5.60 -10.60 -5.28
C LEU A 20 6.11 -9.56 -4.25
N PRO A 21 7.22 -9.82 -3.54
CA PRO A 21 7.85 -8.81 -2.71
C PRO A 21 8.11 -7.51 -3.48
N ASP A 22 7.67 -6.37 -2.95
CA ASP A 22 7.76 -5.06 -3.61
C ASP A 22 8.52 -4.03 -2.75
N TYR A 23 8.44 -2.75 -3.10
CA TYR A 23 9.08 -1.66 -2.35
C TYR A 23 8.69 -1.69 -0.85
N THR A 24 7.43 -2.01 -0.55
CA THR A 24 6.85 -1.97 0.81
C THR A 24 6.90 -3.34 1.51
N MET A 25 6.54 -4.41 0.79
CA MET A 25 6.39 -5.76 1.32
C MET A 25 7.59 -6.63 1.01
N SER A 26 8.15 -7.27 2.04
CA SER A 26 9.32 -8.15 1.92
C SER A 26 8.99 -9.63 1.68
N THR A 27 7.71 -9.97 1.61
CA THR A 27 7.18 -11.34 1.59
C THR A 27 6.39 -11.59 0.31
N PHE A 28 6.34 -12.86 -0.12
CA PHE A 28 5.30 -13.27 -1.05
C PHE A 28 3.98 -13.36 -0.29
N MET A 29 2.88 -13.01 -0.96
CA MET A 29 1.56 -13.00 -0.35
C MET A 29 0.48 -13.49 -1.31
N ILE A 30 -0.48 -14.25 -0.79
CA ILE A 30 -1.81 -14.41 -1.38
C ILE A 30 -2.78 -13.74 -0.41
N ALA A 31 -3.56 -12.77 -0.89
CA ALA A 31 -4.56 -12.04 -0.12
C ALA A 31 -5.84 -11.95 -0.94
N GLN A 32 -6.75 -12.90 -0.73
CA GLN A 32 -8.00 -13.00 -1.48
C GLN A 32 -9.07 -13.74 -0.67
N SER A 33 -10.34 -13.48 -0.95
CA SER A 33 -11.42 -14.38 -0.55
C SER A 33 -11.33 -15.63 -1.41
N ILE A 34 -11.53 -16.82 -0.82
CA ILE A 34 -11.56 -18.10 -1.56
C ILE A 34 -12.73 -19.00 -1.16
N ALA A 35 -13.69 -18.48 -0.40
CA ALA A 35 -14.78 -19.27 0.15
C ALA A 35 -15.67 -19.86 -0.96
N ASP A 36 -16.05 -19.02 -1.93
CA ASP A 36 -16.90 -19.41 -3.06
C ASP A 36 -16.20 -20.45 -3.93
N GLU A 37 -14.92 -20.25 -4.23
CA GLU A 37 -14.09 -21.16 -5.02
C GLU A 37 -13.89 -22.50 -4.31
N PHE A 38 -13.99 -22.55 -2.99
CA PHE A 38 -13.91 -23.79 -2.22
C PHE A 38 -15.28 -24.46 -1.98
N GLY A 39 -16.37 -23.80 -2.38
CA GLY A 39 -17.74 -24.24 -2.13
C GLY A 39 -18.15 -24.18 -0.67
N VAL A 40 -17.66 -23.19 0.09
CA VAL A 40 -17.91 -23.02 1.52
C VAL A 40 -18.42 -21.62 1.84
N GLU A 41 -19.12 -21.45 2.96
CA GLU A 41 -19.82 -20.20 3.27
C GLU A 41 -18.87 -19.08 3.75
N THR A 42 -17.71 -19.43 4.29
CA THR A 42 -16.83 -18.45 4.96
C THR A 42 -15.36 -18.71 4.69
N ASN A 43 -14.57 -17.63 4.71
CA ASN A 43 -13.10 -17.71 4.67
C ASN A 43 -12.52 -18.53 5.85
N GLN A 44 -13.22 -18.59 6.99
CA GLN A 44 -12.86 -19.44 8.12
C GLN A 44 -12.95 -20.94 7.77
N GLN A 45 -14.01 -21.35 7.09
CA GLN A 45 -14.16 -22.73 6.61
C GLN A 45 -13.11 -23.03 5.53
N ALA A 46 -12.88 -22.10 4.61
CA ALA A 46 -11.91 -22.27 3.54
C ALA A 46 -10.47 -22.43 4.07
N ILE A 47 -10.05 -21.57 5.01
CA ILE A 47 -8.70 -21.66 5.60
C ILE A 47 -8.53 -22.94 6.43
N LYS A 48 -9.60 -23.44 7.07
CA LYS A 48 -9.58 -24.73 7.78
C LYS A 48 -9.38 -25.89 6.81
N LYS A 49 -10.08 -25.89 5.67
CA LYS A 49 -9.91 -26.87 4.59
C LYS A 49 -8.47 -26.87 4.07
N LEU A 50 -7.95 -25.69 3.71
CA LEU A 50 -6.57 -25.51 3.24
C LEU A 50 -5.54 -26.00 4.28
N ARG A 51 -5.64 -25.55 5.53
CA ARG A 51 -4.73 -25.97 6.62
C ARG A 51 -4.74 -27.49 6.84
N GLY A 52 -5.87 -28.16 6.61
CA GLY A 52 -5.98 -29.61 6.64
C GLY A 52 -5.04 -30.27 5.63
N VAL A 53 -5.10 -29.83 4.36
CA VAL A 53 -4.23 -30.34 3.29
C VAL A 53 -2.76 -29.97 3.52
N LEU A 54 -2.47 -28.73 3.93
CA LEU A 54 -1.09 -28.30 4.18
C LEU A 54 -0.40 -29.12 5.28
N LYS A 55 -1.14 -29.60 6.29
CA LYS A 55 -0.63 -30.48 7.36
C LYS A 55 -0.29 -31.88 6.87
N SER A 56 -0.99 -32.36 5.85
CA SER A 56 -0.78 -33.68 5.25
C SER A 56 0.22 -33.67 4.09
N SER A 57 0.74 -32.49 3.71
CA SER A 57 1.74 -32.36 2.63
C SER A 57 3.10 -32.94 3.03
N GLU A 58 3.75 -33.67 2.12
CA GLU A 58 5.06 -34.32 2.34
C GLU A 58 6.19 -33.34 2.70
N ASN A 59 6.05 -32.06 2.32
CA ASN A 59 7.07 -31.03 2.48
C ASN A 59 6.92 -30.15 3.73
N ASP A 60 6.04 -30.53 4.68
CA ASP A 60 5.77 -29.76 5.90
C ASP A 60 5.34 -28.30 5.59
N LEU A 61 4.59 -28.07 4.50
CA LEU A 61 4.27 -26.71 4.03
C LEU A 61 3.60 -25.85 5.11
N TYR A 62 2.79 -26.45 5.99
CA TYR A 62 2.16 -25.74 7.11
C TYR A 62 3.17 -25.10 8.08
N LYS A 63 4.39 -25.64 8.20
CA LYS A 63 5.48 -25.04 8.99
C LYS A 63 6.18 -23.92 8.23
N LYS A 64 6.04 -23.90 6.91
CA LYS A 64 6.80 -23.01 6.02
C LYS A 64 6.05 -21.76 5.60
N VAL A 65 4.74 -21.77 5.76
CA VAL A 65 3.83 -20.73 5.31
C VAL A 65 3.00 -20.25 6.50
N LYS A 66 2.87 -18.92 6.64
CA LYS A 66 1.96 -18.33 7.62
C LYS A 66 0.60 -18.14 6.98
N THR A 67 -0.44 -18.49 7.71
CA THR A 67 -1.82 -18.35 7.26
C THR A 67 -2.62 -17.59 8.31
N ASP A 68 -3.42 -16.63 7.86
CA ASP A 68 -4.38 -15.89 8.67
C ASP A 68 -5.68 -15.69 7.88
N TYR A 69 -6.73 -15.22 8.53
CA TYR A 69 -7.96 -14.85 7.87
C TYR A 69 -8.66 -13.70 8.59
N GLU A 70 -9.29 -12.85 7.79
CA GLU A 70 -10.24 -11.84 8.23
C GLU A 70 -11.58 -12.09 7.50
N SER A 71 -12.63 -11.33 7.84
CA SER A 71 -13.94 -11.49 7.20
C SER A 71 -13.85 -11.34 5.67
N GLY A 72 -13.01 -10.43 5.17
CA GLY A 72 -12.90 -10.12 3.76
C GLY A 72 -11.89 -10.94 2.96
N SER A 73 -10.93 -11.63 3.59
CA SER A 73 -9.87 -12.35 2.87
C SER A 73 -9.16 -13.36 3.74
N ILE A 74 -8.58 -14.38 3.11
CA ILE A 74 -7.51 -15.15 3.72
C ILE A 74 -6.15 -14.53 3.35
N PHE A 75 -5.20 -14.66 4.25
CA PHE A 75 -3.85 -14.15 4.08
C PHE A 75 -2.86 -15.30 4.19
N ILE A 76 -2.02 -15.46 3.17
CA ILE A 76 -1.00 -16.51 3.12
C ILE A 76 0.32 -15.84 2.79
N HIS A 77 1.33 -16.01 3.66
CA HIS A 77 2.62 -15.35 3.48
C HIS A 77 3.80 -16.30 3.62
N THR A 78 4.82 -16.08 2.80
CA THR A 78 6.14 -16.70 2.93
C THR A 78 7.25 -15.65 2.86
N SER A 79 8.42 -15.96 3.41
CA SER A 79 9.58 -15.06 3.26
C SER A 79 10.03 -14.97 1.81
N SER A 80 10.79 -13.93 1.45
CA SER A 80 11.36 -13.75 0.11
C SER A 80 12.24 -14.90 -0.39
N LYS A 81 12.69 -15.81 0.49
CA LYS A 81 13.48 -17.00 0.13
C LYS A 81 12.61 -18.23 -0.17
N ARG A 82 11.29 -18.13 0.04
CA ARG A 82 10.33 -19.24 0.01
C ARG A 82 9.28 -19.06 -1.07
N GLY A 83 9.75 -18.65 -2.25
CA GLY A 83 8.93 -18.46 -3.43
C GLY A 83 8.31 -19.79 -3.91
N GLU A 84 9.08 -20.87 -3.87
CA GLU A 84 8.58 -22.18 -4.29
C GLU A 84 7.45 -22.68 -3.39
N GLU A 85 7.53 -22.45 -2.07
CA GLU A 85 6.47 -22.82 -1.15
C GLU A 85 5.17 -22.04 -1.38
N ILE A 86 5.23 -20.73 -1.69
CA ILE A 86 3.99 -19.99 -1.98
C ILE A 86 3.35 -20.46 -3.30
N LEU A 87 4.17 -20.83 -4.29
CA LEU A 87 3.69 -21.42 -5.55
C LEU A 87 3.01 -22.78 -5.31
N GLN A 88 3.62 -23.64 -4.48
CA GLN A 88 3.01 -24.92 -4.10
C GLN A 88 1.68 -24.71 -3.39
N VAL A 89 1.57 -23.70 -2.52
CA VAL A 89 0.28 -23.37 -1.88
C VAL A 89 -0.75 -22.89 -2.89
N ALA A 90 -0.36 -22.06 -3.87
CA ALA A 90 -1.28 -21.62 -4.92
C ALA A 90 -1.83 -22.79 -5.76
N LEU A 91 -0.98 -23.77 -6.09
CA LEU A 91 -1.39 -24.99 -6.78
C LEU A 91 -2.36 -25.82 -5.92
N ILE A 92 -2.06 -26.00 -4.62
CA ILE A 92 -2.98 -26.69 -3.70
C ILE A 92 -4.33 -25.97 -3.60
N ILE A 93 -4.35 -24.63 -3.63
CA ILE A 93 -5.60 -23.86 -3.63
C ILE A 93 -6.39 -24.13 -4.92
N ASN A 94 -5.74 -24.15 -6.08
CA ASN A 94 -6.38 -24.52 -7.34
C ASN A 94 -6.98 -25.93 -7.28
N ASP A 95 -6.23 -26.92 -6.78
CA ASP A 95 -6.68 -28.31 -6.68
C ASP A 95 -7.86 -28.49 -5.71
N LEU A 96 -7.96 -27.63 -4.71
CA LEU A 96 -9.05 -27.62 -3.73
C LEU A 96 -10.32 -26.90 -4.21
N ALA A 97 -10.21 -26.16 -5.32
CA ALA A 97 -11.30 -25.39 -5.87
C ALA A 97 -12.34 -26.30 -6.53
N ILE A 98 -13.60 -25.90 -6.46
CA ILE A 98 -14.70 -26.58 -7.16
C ILE A 98 -14.74 -26.15 -8.64
N GLU A 99 -15.41 -26.91 -9.49
CA GLU A 99 -15.73 -26.44 -10.83
C GLU A 99 -16.62 -25.18 -10.78
N PRO A 100 -16.43 -24.20 -11.68
CA PRO A 100 -15.48 -24.16 -12.79
C PRO A 100 -14.12 -23.49 -12.44
N TYR A 101 -13.83 -23.27 -11.15
CA TYR A 101 -12.66 -22.50 -10.72
C TYR A 101 -11.36 -23.29 -10.76
N CYS A 102 -11.42 -24.62 -10.57
CA CYS A 102 -10.26 -25.48 -10.75
C CYS A 102 -9.81 -25.49 -12.21
N GLN A 103 -8.52 -25.26 -12.43
CA GLN A 103 -7.91 -25.24 -13.77
C GLN A 103 -6.79 -26.27 -13.88
N GLU A 104 -6.69 -26.90 -15.05
CA GLU A 104 -5.49 -27.65 -15.42
C GLU A 104 -4.45 -26.69 -16.03
N PHE A 105 -3.19 -26.86 -15.65
CA PHE A 105 -2.09 -26.05 -16.15
C PHE A 105 -1.15 -26.86 -17.02
N ALA A 106 -0.74 -26.30 -18.16
CA ALA A 106 0.34 -26.86 -18.94
C ALA A 106 1.66 -26.83 -18.11
N PRO A 107 2.47 -27.90 -18.12
CA PRO A 107 3.74 -27.93 -17.38
C PRO A 107 4.68 -26.76 -17.70
N GLU A 108 4.62 -26.25 -18.93
CA GLU A 108 5.40 -25.12 -19.40
C GLU A 108 5.01 -23.82 -18.69
N ASP A 109 3.73 -23.62 -18.39
CA ASP A 109 3.25 -22.39 -17.74
C ASP A 109 3.63 -22.35 -16.26
N ILE A 110 3.50 -23.48 -15.56
CA ILE A 110 4.00 -23.61 -14.19
C ILE A 110 5.52 -23.42 -14.13
N SER A 111 6.25 -23.91 -15.13
CA SER A 111 7.70 -23.73 -15.22
C SER A 111 8.09 -22.25 -15.40
N LYS A 112 7.34 -21.49 -16.21
CA LYS A 112 7.54 -20.03 -16.36
C LYS A 112 7.30 -19.29 -15.04
N ILE A 113 6.17 -19.57 -14.37
CA ILE A 113 5.83 -18.94 -13.08
C ILE A 113 6.89 -19.26 -12.03
N LYS A 114 7.32 -20.53 -11.97
CA LYS A 114 8.39 -20.97 -11.07
C LYS A 114 9.69 -20.22 -11.30
N SER A 115 10.10 -20.01 -12.56
CA SER A 115 11.29 -19.21 -12.88
C SER A 115 11.12 -17.76 -12.42
N ILE A 116 9.98 -17.12 -12.69
CA ILE A 116 9.72 -15.75 -12.23
C ILE A 116 9.86 -15.64 -10.72
N ILE A 117 9.19 -16.51 -9.97
CA ILE A 117 9.18 -16.49 -8.51
C ILE A 117 10.58 -16.76 -7.93
N LYS A 118 11.32 -17.71 -8.51
CA LYS A 118 12.68 -18.07 -8.05
C LYS A 118 13.68 -16.95 -8.29
N ASP A 119 13.59 -16.31 -9.45
CA ASP A 119 14.54 -15.30 -9.90
C ASP A 119 14.10 -13.87 -9.52
N TRP A 120 12.95 -13.73 -8.84
CA TRP A 120 12.40 -12.44 -8.44
C TRP A 120 13.34 -11.70 -7.50
N LYS A 121 13.78 -10.52 -7.94
CA LYS A 121 14.56 -9.59 -7.13
C LYS A 121 13.64 -8.49 -6.66
N ARG A 122 13.36 -8.49 -5.35
CA ARG A 122 12.60 -7.43 -4.68
C ARG A 122 13.17 -6.05 -5.08
N PRO A 123 12.35 -5.14 -5.62
CA PRO A 123 12.73 -3.75 -5.82
C PRO A 123 13.21 -3.11 -4.51
N ARG A 124 14.27 -2.29 -4.57
CA ARG A 124 14.77 -1.59 -3.38
C ARG A 124 13.89 -0.36 -3.11
N PRO A 125 13.35 -0.17 -1.90
CA PRO A 125 12.61 1.04 -1.56
C PRO A 125 13.52 2.27 -1.60
N GLN A 126 12.92 3.43 -1.89
CA GLN A 126 13.55 4.73 -1.61
C GLN A 126 13.88 4.80 -0.13
N LYS A 127 15.10 5.22 0.20
CA LYS A 127 15.43 5.54 1.58
C LYS A 127 14.87 6.92 1.89
N TRP A 128 14.10 7.01 2.95
CA TRP A 128 13.63 8.27 3.51
C TRP A 128 13.88 8.27 5.04
N LYS A 129 13.89 9.45 5.62
CA LYS A 129 14.07 9.69 7.06
C LYS A 129 13.34 10.96 7.49
N VAL A 130 13.24 11.16 8.79
CA VAL A 130 12.72 12.41 9.37
C VAL A 130 13.50 13.62 8.85
N GLY A 131 12.75 14.66 8.48
CA GLY A 131 13.25 15.88 7.86
C GLY A 131 13.32 15.84 6.34
N ASP A 132 13.15 14.68 5.71
CA ASP A 132 13.17 14.59 4.24
C ASP A 132 11.97 15.33 3.64
N VAL A 133 12.28 16.20 2.68
CA VAL A 133 11.31 16.94 1.86
C VAL A 133 11.09 16.16 0.58
N PHE A 134 9.83 15.99 0.19
CA PHE A 134 9.44 15.21 -0.98
C PHE A 134 8.44 15.94 -1.86
N THR A 135 8.33 15.46 -3.09
CA THR A 135 7.37 15.92 -4.10
C THR A 135 6.12 15.04 -4.09
N VAL A 136 4.97 15.64 -4.38
CA VAL A 136 3.71 14.94 -4.64
C VAL A 136 3.24 15.35 -6.03
N PRO A 137 3.29 14.45 -7.03
CA PRO A 137 2.83 14.78 -8.38
C PRO A 137 1.32 15.04 -8.40
N LEU A 138 0.90 16.02 -9.19
CA LEU A 138 -0.50 16.40 -9.39
C LEU A 138 -0.93 16.09 -10.83
N SER A 139 -2.24 15.90 -11.01
CA SER A 139 -2.86 15.48 -12.27
C SER A 139 -2.64 16.43 -13.45
N ASP A 140 -2.35 17.71 -13.19
CA ASP A 140 -2.08 18.71 -14.22
C ASP A 140 -0.58 18.86 -14.57
N GLY A 141 0.27 17.95 -14.06
CA GLY A 141 1.70 17.93 -14.32
C GLY A 141 2.54 18.86 -13.44
N THR A 142 1.92 19.50 -12.43
CA THR A 142 2.63 20.24 -11.38
C THR A 142 2.92 19.36 -10.16
N TYR A 143 3.59 19.93 -9.16
CA TYR A 143 3.95 19.27 -7.91
C TYR A 143 3.45 20.07 -6.71
N SER A 144 2.91 19.36 -5.73
CA SER A 144 2.84 19.81 -4.33
C SER A 144 4.08 19.30 -3.59
N PHE A 145 4.33 19.83 -2.39
CA PHE A 145 5.48 19.44 -1.60
C PHE A 145 5.09 19.07 -0.17
N GLY A 146 5.86 18.15 0.42
CA GLY A 146 5.66 17.71 1.79
C GLY A 146 6.97 17.40 2.49
N GLN A 147 6.90 17.12 3.79
CA GLN A 147 8.06 16.73 4.61
C GLN A 147 7.68 15.60 5.56
N VAL A 148 8.59 14.65 5.75
CA VAL A 148 8.49 13.62 6.80
C VAL A 148 8.82 14.25 8.15
N LEU A 149 7.85 14.33 9.05
CA LEU A 149 7.98 15.01 10.34
C LEU A 149 8.46 14.08 11.46
N TRP A 150 7.89 12.88 11.53
CA TRP A 150 8.29 11.80 12.43
C TRP A 150 7.80 10.47 11.88
N GLU A 151 8.17 9.39 12.56
CA GLU A 151 7.81 8.03 12.17
C GLU A 151 7.30 7.28 13.40
N THR A 152 6.25 6.48 13.23
CA THR A 152 5.72 5.61 14.29
C THR A 152 5.33 4.27 13.66
N TYR A 153 5.88 3.17 14.18
CA TYR A 153 5.69 1.80 13.64
C TYR A 153 5.91 1.68 12.12
N ASN A 154 7.00 2.25 11.59
CA ASN A 154 7.31 2.30 10.15
C ASN A 154 6.31 3.06 9.27
N SER A 155 5.42 3.85 9.88
CA SER A 155 4.47 4.72 9.18
C SER A 155 4.89 6.18 9.37
N PRO A 156 5.19 6.92 8.29
CA PRO A 156 5.58 8.31 8.40
C PRO A 156 4.37 9.20 8.70
N ASN A 157 4.63 10.22 9.51
CA ASN A 157 3.78 11.40 9.62
C ASN A 157 4.32 12.45 8.68
N CYS A 158 3.49 12.90 7.74
CA CYS A 158 3.90 13.82 6.69
C CYS A 158 3.09 15.11 6.74
N ALA A 159 3.77 16.24 6.57
CA ALA A 159 3.15 17.53 6.30
C ALA A 159 2.96 17.73 4.79
N LEU A 160 1.95 18.52 4.42
CA LEU A 160 1.87 19.20 3.12
C LEU A 160 1.98 20.71 3.30
N PHE A 161 2.82 21.32 2.47
CA PHE A 161 3.00 22.76 2.42
C PHE A 161 2.09 23.38 1.37
N ASP A 162 1.58 24.58 1.67
CA ASP A 162 0.81 25.42 0.74
C ASP A 162 1.77 26.09 -0.24
N CYS A 163 2.39 25.25 -1.06
CA CYS A 163 3.26 25.64 -2.15
C CYS A 163 3.17 24.63 -3.29
N ARG A 164 3.21 25.16 -4.51
CA ARG A 164 3.03 24.39 -5.74
C ARG A 164 3.97 24.89 -6.82
N GLY A 165 4.56 23.98 -7.56
CA GLY A 165 5.55 24.29 -8.60
C GLY A 165 5.40 23.41 -9.82
N LYS A 166 5.81 23.92 -10.99
CA LYS A 166 5.96 23.10 -12.21
C LYS A 166 7.22 22.24 -12.19
N GLU A 167 8.16 22.60 -11.34
CA GLU A 167 9.44 21.94 -11.13
C GLU A 167 9.75 21.92 -9.62
N ASN A 168 10.84 21.25 -9.25
CA ASN A 168 11.30 21.25 -7.86
C ASN A 168 11.65 22.67 -7.42
N LEU A 169 10.94 23.18 -6.41
CA LEU A 169 11.25 24.46 -5.79
C LEU A 169 12.45 24.34 -4.84
N PRO A 170 13.17 25.44 -4.56
CA PRO A 170 14.17 25.46 -3.49
C PRO A 170 13.56 25.03 -2.15
N ILE A 171 14.30 24.24 -1.37
CA ILE A 171 13.81 23.65 -0.12
C ILE A 171 13.35 24.75 0.85
N GLU A 172 14.09 25.85 0.92
CA GLU A 172 13.79 26.99 1.79
C GLU A 172 12.47 27.68 1.39
N THR A 173 12.13 27.69 0.10
CA THR A 173 10.84 28.20 -0.39
C THR A 173 9.70 27.28 0.03
N ILE A 174 9.93 25.96 -0.04
CA ILE A 174 8.94 24.96 0.38
C ILE A 174 8.68 25.08 1.88
N THR A 175 9.74 25.04 2.70
CA THR A 175 9.60 24.98 4.16
C THR A 175 9.19 26.29 4.81
N SER A 176 9.39 27.43 4.14
CA SER A 176 8.86 28.72 4.59
C SER A 176 7.37 28.91 4.27
N SER A 177 6.78 28.01 3.48
CA SER A 177 5.35 28.06 3.15
C SER A 177 4.50 27.52 4.31
N PRO A 178 3.25 27.98 4.48
CA PRO A 178 2.36 27.46 5.51
C PRO A 178 2.11 25.95 5.36
N VAL A 179 1.98 25.23 6.47
CA VAL A 179 1.57 23.82 6.45
C VAL A 179 0.06 23.74 6.53
N PHE A 180 -0.57 23.09 5.55
CA PHE A 180 -2.02 23.00 5.49
C PHE A 180 -2.58 21.68 6.03
N SER A 181 -1.77 20.62 6.09
CA SER A 181 -2.18 19.31 6.58
C SER A 181 -0.99 18.54 7.17
N VAL A 182 -1.25 17.73 8.19
CA VAL A 182 -0.31 16.74 8.73
C VAL A 182 -1.08 15.44 8.99
N LEU A 183 -0.67 14.33 8.37
CA LEU A 183 -1.33 13.03 8.52
C LEU A 183 -0.33 11.90 8.76
N ASN A 184 -0.74 10.89 9.53
CA ASN A 184 -0.06 9.59 9.57
C ASN A 184 -0.50 8.73 8.38
N ILE A 185 0.45 8.22 7.62
CA ILE A 185 0.18 7.49 6.38
C ILE A 185 1.04 6.25 6.22
N THR A 186 0.63 5.33 5.34
CA THR A 186 1.52 4.27 4.85
C THR A 186 2.63 4.83 3.96
N ALA A 187 3.84 4.30 4.09
CA ALA A 187 5.02 4.76 3.35
C ALA A 187 5.02 4.44 1.84
N LYS A 188 3.97 3.80 1.30
CA LYS A 188 3.95 3.23 -0.06
C LYS A 188 4.46 4.18 -1.15
N PHE A 189 3.93 5.40 -1.23
CA PHE A 189 4.34 6.35 -2.27
C PHE A 189 5.75 6.91 -2.08
N LEU A 190 6.26 6.99 -0.84
CA LEU A 190 7.68 7.26 -0.59
C LEU A 190 8.54 6.08 -1.03
N ASP A 191 8.20 4.86 -0.60
CA ASP A 191 8.97 3.64 -0.86
C ASP A 191 9.11 3.34 -2.35
N CYS A 192 8.05 3.57 -3.15
CA CYS A 192 8.02 3.27 -4.57
C CYS A 192 8.44 4.42 -5.50
N PHE A 193 9.02 5.51 -4.96
CA PHE A 193 9.46 6.69 -5.72
C PHE A 193 8.35 7.49 -6.43
N GLU A 194 7.08 7.24 -6.08
CA GLU A 194 5.97 8.09 -6.54
C GLU A 194 6.13 9.50 -5.96
N TRP A 195 6.52 9.56 -4.68
CA TRP A 195 6.95 10.77 -4.01
C TRP A 195 8.45 10.78 -3.88
N LYS A 196 9.12 11.62 -4.68
CA LYS A 196 10.58 11.68 -4.72
C LYS A 196 11.10 12.58 -3.61
N VAL A 197 12.03 12.08 -2.81
CA VAL A 197 12.78 12.90 -1.85
C VAL A 197 13.72 13.83 -2.61
N ILE A 198 13.64 15.12 -2.33
CA ILE A 198 14.38 16.19 -3.01
C ILE A 198 15.38 16.91 -2.09
N GLY A 199 15.34 16.62 -0.79
CA GLY A 199 16.36 17.05 0.16
C GLY A 199 15.95 16.79 1.61
N ASN A 200 16.72 17.32 2.55
CA ASN A 200 16.50 17.10 3.99
C ASN A 200 16.80 18.39 4.75
N VAL A 201 15.92 18.71 5.70
CA VAL A 201 15.98 19.90 6.54
C VAL A 201 15.38 19.58 7.91
N PRO A 202 15.81 20.24 9.00
CA PRO A 202 15.19 20.04 10.31
C PRO A 202 13.68 20.28 10.26
N VAL A 203 12.96 19.51 11.09
CA VAL A 203 11.51 19.64 11.24
C VAL A 203 11.21 20.73 12.25
N GLU A 204 10.40 21.71 11.87
CA GLU A 204 9.97 22.80 12.76
C GLU A 204 8.62 22.51 13.45
N ILE A 205 7.76 21.71 12.81
CA ILE A 205 6.44 21.34 13.34
C ILE A 205 6.59 20.26 14.40
N THR A 206 6.01 20.51 15.57
CA THR A 206 6.01 19.54 16.66
C THR A 206 4.68 18.79 16.71
N LYS A 207 4.65 17.68 17.45
CA LYS A 207 3.42 16.92 17.68
C LYS A 207 2.33 17.75 18.35
N ASP A 208 2.69 18.73 19.17
CA ASP A 208 1.73 19.56 19.90
C ASP A 208 0.96 20.52 18.99
N ASP A 209 1.52 20.83 17.82
CA ASP A 209 0.87 21.65 16.80
C ASP A 209 -0.23 20.87 16.03
N VAL A 210 -0.22 19.54 16.11
CA VAL A 210 -1.03 18.64 15.27
C VAL A 210 -2.16 18.01 16.08
N PRO A 211 -3.39 17.89 15.53
CA PRO A 211 -4.50 17.17 16.16
C PRO A 211 -4.10 15.75 16.57
N LYS A 212 -4.55 15.28 17.73
CA LYS A 212 -4.10 14.01 18.33
C LYS A 212 -4.37 12.82 17.42
N GLU A 213 -5.54 12.83 16.78
CA GLU A 213 -5.99 11.83 15.82
C GLU A 213 -4.99 11.63 14.66
N HIS A 214 -4.25 12.67 14.26
CA HIS A 214 -3.34 12.62 13.12
C HIS A 214 -1.87 12.37 13.51
N ARG A 215 -1.56 12.22 14.81
CA ARG A 215 -0.17 12.08 15.31
C ARG A 215 0.46 10.70 15.05
N GLY A 216 -0.33 9.72 14.63
CA GLY A 216 0.13 8.34 14.40
C GLY A 216 0.40 7.56 15.70
N GLU A 217 -0.13 8.03 16.83
CA GLU A 217 0.07 7.39 18.14
C GLU A 217 -0.97 6.27 18.36
N SER A 218 -0.65 5.28 19.20
CA SER A 218 -1.58 4.20 19.53
C SER A 218 -2.59 4.64 20.60
N THR A 219 -3.41 5.65 20.30
CA THR A 219 -4.44 6.17 21.22
C THR A 219 -5.84 6.02 20.63
N VAL A 220 -6.86 5.96 21.49
CA VAL A 220 -8.26 5.88 21.04
C VAL A 220 -8.60 7.09 20.16
N GLY A 221 -9.10 6.83 18.95
CA GLY A 221 -9.42 7.86 17.96
C GLY A 221 -8.28 8.23 17.01
N SER A 222 -7.12 7.55 17.09
CA SER A 222 -6.02 7.78 16.16
C SER A 222 -6.37 7.27 14.76
N LEU A 223 -5.99 8.05 13.75
CA LEU A 223 -6.25 7.81 12.34
C LEU A 223 -4.93 7.52 11.62
N SER A 224 -4.97 6.54 10.73
CA SER A 224 -3.88 6.19 9.82
C SER A 224 -4.49 5.95 8.45
N PHE A 225 -3.85 6.50 7.42
CA PHE A 225 -4.39 6.50 6.07
C PHE A 225 -3.44 5.81 5.08
N SER A 226 -3.95 5.43 3.92
CA SER A 226 -3.07 5.11 2.80
C SER A 226 -2.36 6.38 2.31
N SER A 227 -1.15 6.27 1.78
CA SER A 227 -0.44 7.43 1.20
C SER A 227 -1.23 8.17 0.12
N ALA A 228 -2.15 7.50 -0.58
CA ALA A 228 -3.01 8.14 -1.59
C ALA A 228 -3.80 9.34 -1.04
N ILE A 229 -4.13 9.35 0.26
CA ILE A 229 -4.93 10.42 0.85
C ILE A 229 -4.27 11.80 0.76
N LEU A 230 -2.93 11.88 0.89
CA LEU A 230 -2.23 13.17 0.80
C LEU A 230 -2.17 13.64 -0.65
N SER A 231 -2.01 12.74 -1.61
CA SER A 231 -2.10 13.07 -3.04
C SER A 231 -3.50 13.58 -3.39
N GLU A 232 -4.56 12.90 -2.92
CA GLU A 232 -5.93 13.34 -3.13
C GLU A 232 -6.21 14.68 -2.46
N LEU A 233 -5.77 14.86 -1.21
CA LEU A 233 -5.93 16.11 -0.50
C LEU A 233 -5.24 17.28 -1.22
N ALA A 234 -4.02 17.07 -1.74
CA ALA A 234 -3.33 18.09 -2.53
C ALA A 234 -4.11 18.45 -3.81
N GLU A 235 -4.65 17.45 -4.51
CA GLU A 235 -5.45 17.67 -5.72
C GLU A 235 -6.72 18.49 -5.46
N VAL A 236 -7.47 18.17 -4.39
CA VAL A 236 -8.68 18.95 -4.04
C VAL A 236 -8.33 20.33 -3.48
N TYR A 237 -7.22 20.46 -2.74
CA TYR A 237 -6.73 21.73 -2.20
C TYR A 237 -6.39 22.72 -3.31
N TYR A 238 -5.77 22.25 -4.39
CA TYR A 238 -5.47 23.09 -5.55
C TYR A 238 -6.59 23.17 -6.59
N GLY A 239 -7.79 22.66 -6.28
CA GLY A 239 -8.96 22.75 -7.16
C GLY A 239 -8.85 21.91 -8.43
N LEU A 240 -8.05 20.84 -8.42
CA LEU A 240 -7.90 19.92 -9.55
C LEU A 240 -8.95 18.79 -9.53
N LYS A 241 -9.49 18.51 -8.34
CA LYS A 241 -10.59 17.56 -8.13
C LYS A 241 -11.70 18.20 -7.26
N PRO A 242 -12.95 17.73 -7.37
CA PRO A 242 -14.02 18.20 -6.50
C PRO A 242 -13.74 17.93 -5.02
N TRP A 243 -13.93 18.93 -4.16
CA TRP A 243 -13.76 18.79 -2.71
C TRP A 243 -14.73 17.78 -2.10
N ASN A 244 -15.91 17.60 -2.67
CA ASN A 244 -16.90 16.63 -2.20
C ASN A 244 -16.78 15.26 -2.91
N SER A 245 -15.58 14.90 -3.40
CA SER A 245 -15.36 13.61 -4.09
C SER A 245 -15.28 12.41 -3.16
N ALA A 246 -15.05 12.63 -1.86
CA ALA A 246 -15.01 11.58 -0.86
C ALA A 246 -16.42 11.14 -0.44
N TYR A 247 -16.52 10.04 0.32
CA TYR A 247 -17.80 9.51 0.79
C TYR A 247 -18.59 10.53 1.65
N LYS A 248 -17.91 11.29 2.51
CA LYS A 248 -18.51 12.44 3.22
C LYS A 248 -18.12 13.73 2.51
N GLN A 249 -19.07 14.66 2.38
CA GLN A 249 -18.87 15.92 1.65
C GLN A 249 -17.82 16.86 2.29
N ASP A 250 -17.62 16.74 3.60
CA ASP A 250 -16.71 17.53 4.43
C ASP A 250 -15.46 16.75 4.87
N PHE A 251 -15.25 15.55 4.30
CA PHE A 251 -14.16 14.68 4.70
C PHE A 251 -12.78 15.36 4.66
N TYR A 252 -12.48 16.12 3.61
CA TYR A 252 -11.17 16.78 3.48
C TYR A 252 -11.01 17.97 4.43
N ASP A 253 -12.10 18.53 4.98
CA ASP A 253 -11.99 19.57 6.01
C ASP A 253 -11.43 18.99 7.32
N GLU A 254 -11.75 17.72 7.63
CA GLU A 254 -11.21 16.99 8.78
C GLU A 254 -9.68 16.72 8.68
N LEU A 255 -9.12 16.83 7.47
CA LEU A 255 -7.68 16.60 7.20
C LEU A 255 -6.84 17.88 7.23
N LEU A 256 -7.46 19.05 7.33
CA LEU A 256 -6.76 20.32 7.42
C LEU A 256 -6.25 20.58 8.84
N MET A 257 -5.14 21.31 8.95
CA MET A 257 -4.68 21.83 10.23
C MET A 257 -5.76 22.78 10.83
N PRO A 258 -5.95 22.85 12.15
CA PRO A 258 -7.12 23.52 12.77
C PRO A 258 -7.36 25.00 12.41
N LYS A 259 -6.32 25.72 11.97
CA LYS A 259 -6.40 27.15 11.59
C LYS A 259 -6.56 27.36 10.09
N ILE A 260 -6.51 26.29 9.30
CA ILE A 260 -6.55 26.33 7.85
C ILE A 260 -7.99 26.16 7.42
N LYS A 261 -8.46 27.10 6.61
CA LYS A 261 -9.79 27.03 6.01
C LYS A 261 -9.68 26.37 4.64
N ARG A 262 -10.75 25.70 4.25
CA ARG A 262 -10.97 25.27 2.88
C ARG A 262 -10.65 26.41 1.89
N PRO A 263 -9.84 26.15 0.84
CA PRO A 263 -9.54 27.15 -0.18
C PRO A 263 -10.79 27.65 -0.90
N GLN A 264 -10.78 28.89 -1.38
CA GLN A 264 -11.96 29.49 -2.05
C GLN A 264 -12.14 29.01 -3.49
N ASN A 265 -11.07 28.54 -4.13
CA ASN A 265 -11.01 28.11 -5.53
C ASN A 265 -11.32 26.63 -5.73
N ILE A 266 -11.97 25.97 -4.77
CA ILE A 266 -12.31 24.56 -4.86
C ILE A 266 -13.44 24.30 -5.86
N ILE A 267 -13.47 23.09 -6.42
CA ILE A 267 -14.57 22.58 -7.23
C ILE A 267 -15.55 21.85 -6.31
N ILE A 268 -16.86 22.06 -6.47
CA ILE A 268 -17.91 21.26 -5.81
C ILE A 268 -18.76 20.64 -6.92
N LYS A 269 -19.05 19.34 -6.81
CA LYS A 269 -19.95 18.62 -7.71
C LYS A 269 -21.40 18.70 -7.26
#